data_AF-A0A809R0I6-F1
#
_entry.id   AF-A0A809R0I6-F1
#
_cell.length_a   1.000
_cell.length_b   1.000
_cell.length_c   1.000
_cell.angle_alpha   90.00
_cell.angle_beta   90.00
_cell.angle_gamma   90.00
#
_symmetry.space_group_name_H-M   'P 1'
#
loop_
_entity.id
_entity.type
_entity.pdbx_description
1 polymer ?
#
loop_
_entity_poly.entity_id
_entity_poly.type
_entity_poly.pdbx_seq_one_letter_code
_entity_poly.pdbx_strand_id
1 'polypeptide(L)'
;MPPPPDREKSALPLSASIVVSLAVAATIGFADVVFVLSVAGGGIGGRLLAVLPIYFIAAFAAAQLAFWLLRAVLGAFLLLDLRGHAVLAGLTFLAAGLLHYADSLGVQRILQEQGAAIAQGGSCPPGLACTPLRPAAELREADAGVRLAAAERGTLDAEGFALLMRDADAPVRAALARRADLPQELLERMAGDRHPAVREAAAESPRQDDEALSRLAFDREENVRLAVARNRNAPPTALDILASGTSAEIRLLVAEHPRASEPVLRRLLDGSNDRAERVARERLRSGSS
;
A
#
# COMPACT_ATOMS: atom_id res chain seq x y z
N MET A 1 15.90 -9.64 70.97
CA MET A 1 16.01 -8.97 69.65
C MET A 1 15.49 -9.96 68.63
N PRO A 2 14.34 -9.73 67.98
CA PRO A 2 13.86 -10.67 66.96
C PRO A 2 14.78 -10.58 65.73
N PRO A 3 14.99 -11.68 64.98
CA PRO A 3 15.74 -11.63 63.73
C PRO A 3 15.02 -10.70 62.73
N PRO A 4 15.74 -10.04 61.82
CA PRO A 4 15.11 -9.21 60.80
C PRO A 4 14.19 -10.07 59.92
N PRO A 5 13.05 -9.54 59.46
CA PRO A 5 12.11 -10.31 58.66
C PRO A 5 12.77 -10.72 57.34
N ASP A 6 12.61 -11.99 56.99
CA ASP A 6 13.08 -12.58 55.74
C ASP A 6 12.56 -11.77 54.55
N ARG A 7 13.47 -11.14 53.81
CA ARG A 7 13.19 -10.58 52.50
C ARG A 7 13.06 -11.71 51.50
N GLU A 8 11.93 -12.40 51.51
CA GLU A 8 11.59 -13.30 50.41
C GLU A 8 10.12 -13.17 50.00
N LYS A 9 9.95 -12.96 48.69
CA LYS A 9 8.76 -13.28 47.88
C LYS A 9 7.69 -12.19 47.73
N SER A 10 8.02 -11.15 46.96
CA SER A 10 7.01 -10.49 46.09
C SER A 10 7.60 -9.92 44.80
N ALA A 11 8.72 -10.48 44.33
CA ALA A 11 9.21 -10.24 42.99
C ALA A 11 8.72 -11.39 42.09
N LEU A 12 7.98 -11.06 41.04
CA LEU A 12 7.88 -11.98 39.91
C LEU A 12 9.34 -12.24 39.44
N PRO A 13 9.79 -13.50 39.43
CA PRO A 13 11.17 -13.81 39.04
C PRO A 13 11.42 -13.25 37.63
N LEU A 14 12.66 -12.91 37.31
CA LEU A 14 13.06 -12.35 36.01
C LEU A 14 12.47 -13.14 34.81
N SER A 15 12.30 -14.45 35.00
CA SER A 15 11.60 -15.37 34.09
C SER A 15 10.14 -14.97 33.82
N ALA A 16 9.39 -14.52 34.81
CA ALA A 16 8.00 -14.14 34.65
C ALA A 16 7.82 -12.78 33.95
N SER A 17 8.75 -11.84 34.13
CA SER A 17 8.75 -10.58 33.34
C SER A 17 9.05 -10.84 31.86
N ILE A 18 9.98 -11.77 31.58
CA ILE A 18 10.28 -12.24 30.22
C ILE A 18 9.05 -12.93 29.61
N VAL A 19 8.37 -13.78 30.37
CA VAL A 19 7.15 -14.46 29.92
C VAL A 19 6.03 -13.47 29.62
N VAL A 20 5.83 -12.44 30.45
CA VAL A 20 4.80 -11.41 30.19
C VAL A 20 5.15 -10.58 28.95
N SER A 21 6.41 -10.19 28.76
CA SER A 21 6.84 -9.47 27.54
C SER A 21 6.70 -10.32 26.29
N LEU A 22 7.04 -11.61 26.34
CA LEU A 22 6.84 -12.55 25.24
C LEU A 22 5.35 -12.79 24.94
N ALA A 23 4.50 -12.85 25.98
CA ALA A 23 3.06 -13.02 25.82
C ALA A 23 2.41 -11.79 25.15
N VAL A 24 2.74 -10.58 25.62
CA VAL A 24 2.24 -9.33 25.00
C VAL A 24 2.72 -9.23 23.55
N ALA A 25 3.99 -9.54 23.28
CA ALA A 25 4.54 -9.57 21.93
C ALA A 25 3.82 -10.58 21.02
N ALA A 26 3.56 -11.78 21.54
CA ALA A 26 2.83 -12.82 20.81
C ALA A 26 1.40 -12.37 20.50
N THR A 27 0.73 -11.67 21.41
CA THR A 27 -0.63 -11.16 21.17
C THR A 27 -0.67 -10.05 20.11
N ILE A 28 0.31 -9.15 20.12
CA ILE A 28 0.41 -8.07 19.12
C ILE A 28 0.77 -8.66 17.75
N GLY A 29 1.78 -9.53 17.70
CA GLY A 29 2.16 -10.21 16.46
C GLY A 29 1.05 -11.08 15.89
N PHE A 30 0.26 -11.75 16.74
CA PHE A 30 -0.90 -12.52 16.31
C PHE A 30 -2.02 -11.61 15.78
N ALA A 31 -2.27 -10.47 16.42
CA ALA A 31 -3.25 -9.48 15.94
C ALA A 31 -2.87 -8.90 14.57
N ASP A 32 -1.58 -8.61 14.35
CA ASP A 32 -1.07 -8.13 13.06
C ASP A 32 -1.15 -9.21 11.98
N VAL A 33 -0.84 -10.48 12.31
CA VAL A 33 -1.00 -11.59 11.38
C VAL A 33 -2.47 -11.79 11.01
N VAL A 34 -3.39 -11.71 11.98
CA VAL A 34 -4.84 -11.77 11.72
C VAL A 34 -5.31 -10.58 10.86
N PHE A 35 -4.79 -9.38 11.11
CA PHE A 35 -5.07 -8.20 10.30
C PHE A 35 -4.58 -8.37 8.86
N VAL A 36 -3.33 -8.81 8.67
CA VAL A 36 -2.74 -9.12 7.36
C VAL A 36 -3.52 -10.23 6.66
N LEU A 37 -3.96 -11.27 7.36
CA LEU A 37 -4.82 -12.33 6.81
C LEU A 37 -6.22 -11.81 6.42
N SER A 38 -6.76 -10.84 7.16
CA SER A 38 -8.07 -10.23 6.84
C SER A 38 -8.00 -9.25 5.65
N VAL A 39 -6.84 -8.61 5.45
CA VAL A 39 -6.62 -7.60 4.40
C VAL A 39 -6.09 -8.25 3.11
N ALA A 40 -5.26 -9.29 3.21
CA ALA A 40 -4.65 -9.99 2.08
C ALA A 40 -5.41 -11.28 1.72
N GLY A 41 -6.68 -11.14 1.36
CA GLY A 41 -7.46 -12.24 0.79
C GLY A 41 -6.99 -12.59 -0.64
N GLY A 42 -6.00 -13.48 -0.77
CA GLY A 42 -5.71 -14.19 -2.04
C GLY A 42 -4.23 -14.45 -2.37
N GLY A 43 -3.97 -15.66 -2.88
CA GLY A 43 -2.90 -16.12 -3.80
C GLY A 43 -1.42 -15.82 -3.48
N ILE A 44 -1.06 -14.56 -3.27
CA ILE A 44 0.32 -14.11 -3.01
C ILE A 44 0.63 -14.13 -1.50
N GLY A 45 -0.43 -14.13 -0.67
CA GLY A 45 -0.32 -14.25 0.78
C GLY A 45 0.61 -15.38 1.22
N GLY A 46 0.59 -16.55 0.57
CA GLY A 46 1.38 -17.72 0.99
C GLY A 46 2.90 -17.55 0.95
N ARG A 47 3.47 -16.70 0.08
CA ARG A 47 4.93 -16.52 -0.03
C ARG A 47 5.45 -15.32 0.77
N LEU A 48 4.66 -14.25 0.94
CA LEU A 48 4.96 -13.20 1.91
C LEU A 48 4.68 -13.64 3.36
N LEU A 49 3.69 -14.53 3.59
CA LEU A 49 3.39 -15.11 4.92
C LEU A 49 4.56 -15.90 5.50
N ALA A 50 5.46 -16.43 4.66
CA ALA A 50 6.64 -17.13 5.16
C ALA A 50 7.74 -16.16 5.61
N VAL A 51 7.81 -14.96 5.04
CA VAL A 51 8.98 -14.08 5.15
C VAL A 51 8.69 -12.88 6.04
N LEU A 52 7.50 -12.28 5.94
CA LEU A 52 7.12 -11.10 6.72
C LEU A 52 7.10 -11.37 8.24
N PRO A 53 6.55 -12.50 8.74
CA PRO A 53 6.63 -12.82 10.16
C PRO A 53 8.05 -13.11 10.60
N ILE A 54 8.92 -13.67 9.74
CA ILE A 54 10.32 -13.91 10.07
C ILE A 54 11.08 -12.59 10.20
N TYR A 55 10.91 -11.66 9.27
CA TYR A 55 11.52 -10.32 9.38
C TYR A 55 10.94 -9.52 10.53
N PHE A 56 9.65 -9.64 10.81
CA PHE A 56 9.03 -9.01 11.98
C PHE A 56 9.54 -9.62 13.28
N ILE A 57 9.58 -10.95 13.41
CA ILE A 57 10.14 -11.65 14.57
C ILE A 57 11.64 -11.35 14.71
N ALA A 58 12.39 -11.23 13.61
CA ALA A 58 13.82 -10.90 13.64
C ALA A 58 14.06 -9.43 14.02
N ALA A 59 13.30 -8.49 13.46
CA ALA A 59 13.37 -7.07 13.82
C ALA A 59 12.90 -6.84 15.25
N PHE A 60 11.85 -7.56 15.68
CA PHE A 60 11.35 -7.55 17.04
C PHE A 60 12.35 -8.18 18.01
N ALA A 61 12.94 -9.34 17.68
CA ALA A 61 13.98 -9.97 18.47
C ALA A 61 15.22 -9.07 18.57
N ALA A 62 15.63 -8.42 17.47
CA ALA A 62 16.72 -7.45 17.46
C ALA A 62 16.39 -6.21 18.32
N ALA A 63 15.16 -5.72 18.27
CA ALA A 63 14.70 -4.61 19.12
C ALA A 63 14.64 -5.01 20.60
N GLN A 64 14.21 -6.23 20.92
CA GLN A 64 14.26 -6.77 22.28
C GLN A 64 15.72 -6.93 22.73
N LEU A 65 16.61 -7.49 21.90
CA LEU A 65 18.02 -7.64 22.23
C LEU A 65 18.72 -6.29 22.43
N ALA A 66 18.44 -5.32 21.56
CA ALA A 66 18.92 -3.94 21.70
C ALA A 66 18.36 -3.29 22.97
N PHE A 67 17.08 -3.51 23.29
CA PHE A 67 16.47 -3.04 24.53
C PHE A 67 17.12 -3.67 25.77
N TRP A 68 17.39 -4.98 25.78
CA TRP A 68 18.05 -5.67 26.88
C TRP A 68 19.54 -5.29 27.02
N LEU A 69 20.24 -5.06 25.90
CA LEU A 69 21.61 -4.55 25.89
C LEU A 69 21.67 -3.11 26.40
N LEU A 70 20.79 -2.24 25.89
CA LEU A 70 20.69 -0.85 26.34
C LEU A 70 20.29 -0.79 27.82
N ARG A 71 19.40 -1.68 28.28
CA ARG A 71 19.03 -1.87 29.69
C ARG A 71 20.21 -2.33 30.54
N ALA A 72 21.04 -3.26 30.07
CA ALA A 72 22.24 -3.71 30.77
C ALA A 72 23.27 -2.58 30.90
N VAL A 73 23.45 -1.79 29.86
CA VAL A 73 24.38 -0.65 29.82
C VAL A 73 23.88 0.51 30.69
N LEU A 74 22.61 0.93 30.57
CA LEU A 74 22.03 1.99 31.41
C LEU A 74 21.88 1.56 32.88
N GLY A 75 21.49 0.31 33.14
CA GLY A 75 21.36 -0.21 34.51
C GLY A 75 22.69 -0.26 35.25
N ALA A 76 23.79 -0.55 34.54
CA ALA A 76 25.15 -0.47 35.07
C ALA A 76 25.59 0.99 35.37
N PHE A 77 25.11 1.96 34.60
CA PHE A 77 25.47 3.38 34.74
C PHE A 77 24.62 4.16 35.75
N LEU A 78 23.34 3.77 35.93
CA LEU A 78 22.35 4.52 36.73
C LEU A 78 22.01 3.87 38.08
N LEU A 79 22.59 2.71 38.43
CA LEU A 79 22.36 2.01 39.72
C LEU A 79 20.87 1.82 40.08
N LEU A 80 20.01 1.66 39.06
CA LEU A 80 18.57 1.54 39.26
C LEU A 80 18.22 0.18 39.88
N ASP A 81 17.26 0.17 40.81
CA ASP A 81 16.70 -1.07 41.33
C ASP A 81 15.74 -1.74 40.31
N LEU A 82 15.35 -3.00 40.52
CA LEU A 82 14.47 -3.72 39.59
C LEU A 82 13.13 -3.00 39.34
N ARG A 83 12.65 -2.18 40.28
CA ARG A 83 11.42 -1.39 40.15
C ARG A 83 11.60 -0.21 39.21
N GLY A 84 12.71 0.52 39.31
CA GLY A 84 13.06 1.59 38.37
C GLY A 84 13.15 1.08 36.93
N HIS A 85 13.64 -0.15 36.74
CA HIS A 85 13.70 -0.79 35.43
C HIS A 85 12.33 -1.12 34.82
N ALA A 86 11.37 -1.57 35.63
CA ALA A 86 10.02 -1.90 35.16
C ALA A 86 9.24 -0.63 34.74
N VAL A 87 9.42 0.46 35.48
CA VAL A 87 8.79 1.75 35.17
C VAL A 87 9.36 2.33 33.86
N LEU A 88 10.67 2.31 33.67
CA LEU A 88 11.30 2.81 32.45
C LEU A 88 10.84 2.02 31.21
N ALA A 89 10.74 0.69 31.32
CA ALA A 89 10.21 -0.17 30.26
C ALA A 89 8.76 0.19 29.92
N GLY A 90 7.89 0.31 30.92
CA GLY A 90 6.50 0.71 30.72
C GLY A 90 6.37 2.06 30.03
N LEU A 91 7.19 3.06 30.43
CA LEU A 91 7.21 4.38 29.81
C LEU A 91 7.68 4.34 28.34
N THR A 92 8.67 3.51 28.01
CA THR A 92 9.12 3.35 26.61
C THR A 92 8.07 2.72 25.71
N PHE A 93 7.36 1.68 26.19
CA PHE A 93 6.27 1.07 25.44
C PHE A 93 5.07 2.03 25.29
N LEU A 94 4.75 2.79 26.33
CA LEU A 94 3.72 3.82 26.28
C LEU A 94 4.08 4.91 25.24
N ALA A 95 5.33 5.37 25.24
CA ALA A 95 5.80 6.38 24.28
C ALA A 95 5.78 5.87 22.84
N ALA A 96 6.21 4.63 22.59
CA ALA A 96 6.15 4.01 21.26
C ALA A 96 4.70 3.82 20.78
N GLY A 97 3.80 3.38 21.66
CA GLY A 97 2.37 3.28 21.37
C GLY A 97 1.73 4.63 21.08
N LEU A 98 2.09 5.68 21.83
CA LEU A 98 1.63 7.05 21.59
C LEU A 98 2.15 7.63 20.27
N LEU A 99 3.41 7.37 19.88
CA LEU A 99 3.93 7.78 18.57
C LEU A 99 3.18 7.10 17.42
N HIS A 100 2.96 5.79 17.52
CA HIS A 100 2.23 5.05 16.48
C HIS A 100 0.76 5.50 16.37
N TYR A 101 0.12 5.78 17.52
CA TYR A 101 -1.21 6.37 17.55
C TYR A 101 -1.22 7.79 16.95
N ALA A 102 -0.20 8.61 17.24
CA ALA A 102 -0.06 9.95 16.66
C ALA A 102 0.15 9.93 15.14
N ASP A 103 0.93 8.97 14.61
CA ASP A 103 1.09 8.80 13.15
C ASP A 103 -0.22 8.38 12.48
N SER A 104 -0.99 7.50 13.13
CA SER A 104 -2.32 7.10 12.63
C SER A 104 -3.31 8.27 12.61
N LEU A 105 -3.27 9.15 13.62
CA LEU A 105 -4.05 10.38 13.66
C LEU A 105 -3.54 11.44 12.69
N GLY A 106 -2.23 11.50 12.45
CA GLY A 106 -1.61 12.39 11.47
C GLY A 106 -2.10 12.09 10.06
N VAL A 107 -2.15 10.81 9.69
CA VAL A 107 -2.73 10.36 8.42
C VAL A 107 -4.22 10.70 8.35
N GLN A 108 -4.99 10.48 9.42
CA GLN A 108 -6.42 10.87 9.44
C GLN A 108 -6.63 12.38 9.38
N ARG A 109 -5.76 13.17 9.99
CA ARG A 109 -5.81 14.63 9.98
C ARG A 109 -5.44 15.19 8.61
N ILE A 110 -4.43 14.63 7.94
CA ILE A 110 -4.11 14.99 6.54
C ILE A 110 -5.30 14.66 5.63
N LEU A 111 -5.92 13.50 5.80
CA LEU A 111 -7.12 13.13 5.04
C LEU A 111 -8.33 14.04 5.37
N GLN A 112 -8.50 14.46 6.62
CA GLN A 112 -9.55 15.41 7.02
C GLN A 112 -9.27 16.84 6.55
N GLU A 113 -8.03 17.32 6.60
CA GLU A 113 -7.62 18.66 6.18
C GLU A 113 -7.68 18.77 4.65
N GLN A 114 -7.25 17.73 3.92
CA GLN A 114 -7.47 17.66 2.47
C GLN A 114 -8.96 17.52 2.14
N GLY A 115 -9.73 16.73 2.90
CA GLY A 115 -11.18 16.64 2.74
C GLY A 115 -11.91 17.97 2.98
N ALA A 116 -11.50 18.74 4.00
CA ALA A 116 -12.06 20.04 4.33
C ALA A 116 -11.66 21.13 3.31
N ALA A 117 -10.43 21.07 2.78
CA ALA A 117 -9.98 21.96 1.70
C ALA A 117 -10.71 21.68 0.38
N ILE A 118 -10.98 20.41 0.05
CA ILE A 118 -11.80 20.01 -1.11
C ILE A 118 -13.26 20.44 -0.91
N ALA A 119 -13.81 20.33 0.30
CA ALA A 119 -15.17 20.76 0.61
C ALA A 119 -15.37 22.29 0.50
N GLN A 120 -14.33 23.09 0.77
CA GLN A 120 -14.39 24.55 0.64
C GLN A 120 -13.99 25.06 -0.77
N GLY A 121 -13.28 24.25 -1.56
CA GLY A 121 -12.86 24.58 -2.93
C GLY A 121 -13.72 23.99 -4.05
N GLY A 122 -14.68 23.12 -3.73
CA GLY A 122 -15.54 22.45 -4.70
C GLY A 122 -16.65 23.35 -5.27
N SER A 123 -16.31 24.38 -6.04
CA SER A 123 -17.27 24.93 -6.99
C SER A 123 -17.51 23.89 -8.08
N CYS A 124 -18.67 23.22 -8.02
CA CYS A 124 -19.08 22.32 -9.08
C CYS A 124 -19.09 23.08 -10.43
N PRO A 125 -18.52 22.51 -11.50
CA PRO A 125 -18.56 23.12 -12.81
C PRO A 125 -20.03 23.34 -13.24
N PRO A 126 -20.37 24.49 -13.84
CA PRO A 126 -21.76 24.79 -14.19
C PRO A 126 -22.28 23.76 -15.20
N GLY A 127 -23.42 23.13 -14.86
CA GLY A 127 -24.12 22.16 -15.73
C GLY A 127 -24.17 20.71 -15.21
N LEU A 128 -23.49 20.39 -14.11
CA LEU A 128 -23.54 19.07 -13.47
C LEU A 128 -24.16 19.19 -12.08
N ALA A 129 -25.33 18.55 -11.88
CA ALA A 129 -25.95 18.45 -10.56
C ALA A 129 -25.07 17.57 -9.66
N CYS A 130 -24.23 18.19 -8.84
CA CYS A 130 -23.56 17.51 -7.74
C CYS A 130 -24.64 17.03 -6.77
N THR A 131 -24.90 15.72 -6.78
CA THR A 131 -25.73 15.09 -5.77
C THR A 131 -25.02 15.27 -4.42
N PRO A 132 -25.75 15.61 -3.33
CA PRO A 132 -25.13 15.82 -2.03
C PRO A 132 -24.38 14.56 -1.57
N LEU A 133 -23.35 14.77 -0.74
CA LEU A 133 -22.63 13.73 0.01
C LEU A 133 -23.64 12.70 0.53
N ARG A 134 -23.68 11.49 -0.04
CA ARG A 134 -24.49 10.41 0.53
C ARG A 134 -23.71 9.81 1.70
N PRO A 135 -24.28 9.77 2.91
CA PRO A 135 -23.62 9.10 4.04
C PRO A 135 -23.38 7.62 3.71
N ALA A 136 -22.28 7.06 4.21
CA ALA A 136 -21.87 5.69 3.91
C ALA A 136 -22.95 4.63 4.21
N ALA A 137 -23.83 4.90 5.19
CA ALA A 137 -24.97 4.07 5.51
C ALA A 137 -25.96 3.91 4.33
N GLU A 138 -26.27 5.01 3.63
CA GLU A 138 -27.16 4.98 2.46
C GLU A 138 -26.52 4.25 1.28
N LEU A 139 -25.21 4.43 1.08
CA LEU A 139 -24.49 3.73 0.02
C LEU A 139 -24.44 2.23 0.26
N ARG A 140 -24.39 1.77 1.51
CA ARG A 140 -24.33 0.35 1.85
C ARG A 140 -25.58 -0.43 1.40
N GLU A 141 -26.74 0.19 1.48
CA GLU A 141 -28.03 -0.42 1.11
C GLU A 141 -28.44 -0.10 -0.33
N ALA A 142 -27.77 0.86 -0.97
CA ALA A 142 -28.09 1.27 -2.33
C ALA A 142 -27.72 0.23 -3.37
N ASP A 143 -28.44 0.24 -4.50
CA ASP A 143 -28.11 -0.59 -5.66
C ASP A 143 -26.75 -0.24 -6.29
N ALA A 144 -26.23 -1.16 -7.11
CA ALA A 144 -24.93 -1.00 -7.75
C ALA A 144 -24.84 0.25 -8.65
N GLY A 145 -25.95 0.70 -9.24
CA GLY A 145 -25.99 1.89 -10.09
C GLY A 145 -25.81 3.18 -9.29
N VAL A 146 -26.43 3.27 -8.12
CA VAL A 146 -26.23 4.39 -7.19
C VAL A 146 -24.80 4.40 -6.66
N ARG A 147 -24.26 3.24 -6.27
CA ARG A 147 -22.87 3.16 -5.78
C ARG A 147 -21.86 3.49 -6.87
N LEU A 148 -22.12 3.08 -8.12
CA LEU A 148 -21.33 3.46 -9.29
C LEU A 148 -21.36 4.98 -9.52
N ALA A 149 -22.54 5.60 -9.52
CA ALA A 149 -22.67 7.04 -9.69
C ALA A 149 -21.94 7.81 -8.58
N ALA A 150 -22.01 7.32 -7.34
CA ALA A 150 -21.28 7.88 -6.21
C ALA A 150 -19.75 7.70 -6.36
N ALA A 151 -19.29 6.56 -6.86
CA ALA A 151 -17.88 6.34 -7.17
C ALA A 151 -17.38 7.30 -8.26
N GLU A 152 -18.13 7.48 -9.35
CA GLU A 152 -17.68 8.31 -10.48
C GLU A 152 -17.66 9.81 -10.16
N ARG A 153 -18.69 10.31 -9.47
CA ARG A 153 -18.96 11.77 -9.38
C ARG A 153 -19.37 12.24 -7.99
N GLY A 154 -19.49 11.33 -7.03
CA GLY A 154 -19.89 11.65 -5.68
C GLY A 154 -18.78 12.35 -4.91
N THR A 155 -19.17 13.37 -4.15
CA THR A 155 -18.41 13.77 -2.97
C THR A 155 -18.57 12.64 -1.95
N LEU A 156 -17.45 12.05 -1.51
CA LEU A 156 -17.43 10.92 -0.59
C LEU A 156 -16.70 11.34 0.69
N ASP A 157 -17.26 11.01 1.84
CA ASP A 157 -16.52 11.04 3.09
C ASP A 157 -15.57 9.83 3.19
N ALA A 158 -14.72 9.82 4.21
CA ALA A 158 -13.73 8.76 4.38
C ALA A 158 -14.37 7.37 4.51
N GLU A 159 -15.55 7.28 5.14
CA GLU A 159 -16.25 6.01 5.31
C GLU A 159 -16.87 5.52 4.00
N GLY A 160 -17.53 6.40 3.23
CA GLY A 160 -18.11 6.07 1.93
C GLY A 160 -17.03 5.67 0.93
N PHE A 161 -15.88 6.33 0.97
CA PHE A 161 -14.73 5.95 0.17
C PHE A 161 -14.21 4.56 0.54
N ALA A 162 -14.01 4.29 1.84
CA ALA A 162 -13.55 2.99 2.32
C ALA A 162 -14.53 1.84 1.97
N LEU A 163 -15.83 2.14 2.02
CA LEU A 163 -16.89 1.22 1.60
C LEU A 163 -16.77 0.88 0.11
N LEU A 164 -16.74 1.90 -0.76
CA LEU A 164 -16.70 1.69 -2.21
C LEU A 164 -15.36 1.09 -2.69
N MET A 165 -14.25 1.32 -1.99
CA MET A 165 -12.96 0.67 -2.27
C MET A 165 -13.02 -0.85 -2.11
N ARG A 166 -13.94 -1.35 -1.28
CA ARG A 166 -14.13 -2.79 -1.01
C ARG A 166 -15.44 -3.30 -1.58
N ASP A 167 -16.07 -2.53 -2.48
CA ASP A 167 -17.34 -2.89 -3.08
C ASP A 167 -17.28 -4.27 -3.73
N ALA A 168 -18.36 -5.03 -3.66
CA ALA A 168 -18.43 -6.32 -4.33
C ALA A 168 -18.32 -6.15 -5.87
N ASP A 169 -18.92 -5.08 -6.39
CA ASP A 169 -19.03 -4.82 -7.82
C ASP A 169 -17.74 -4.20 -8.37
N ALA A 170 -17.09 -4.95 -9.26
CA ALA A 170 -15.87 -4.49 -9.92
C ALA A 170 -16.04 -3.17 -10.72
N PRO A 171 -17.18 -2.91 -11.39
CA PRO A 171 -17.40 -1.62 -12.05
C PRO A 171 -17.34 -0.42 -11.09
N VAL A 172 -17.88 -0.57 -9.87
CA VAL A 172 -17.85 0.48 -8.84
C VAL A 172 -16.40 0.76 -8.41
N ARG A 173 -15.62 -0.30 -8.13
CA ARG A 173 -14.20 -0.15 -7.81
C ARG A 173 -13.40 0.46 -8.96
N ALA A 174 -13.65 0.03 -10.21
CA ALA A 174 -12.97 0.58 -11.38
C ALA A 174 -13.29 2.07 -11.58
N ALA A 175 -14.53 2.49 -11.31
CA ALA A 175 -14.90 3.90 -11.36
C ALA A 175 -14.12 4.74 -10.34
N LEU A 176 -13.90 4.23 -9.12
CA LEU A 176 -13.01 4.88 -8.16
C LEU A 176 -11.58 5.01 -8.72
N ALA A 177 -11.00 3.94 -9.28
CA ALA A 177 -9.62 3.98 -9.80
C ALA A 177 -9.38 5.09 -10.85
N ARG A 178 -10.42 5.46 -11.62
CA ARG A 178 -10.33 6.52 -12.66
C ARG A 178 -10.43 7.93 -12.08
N ARG A 179 -10.71 8.09 -10.78
CA ARG A 179 -10.89 9.39 -10.16
C ARG A 179 -9.59 10.18 -10.08
N ALA A 180 -9.66 11.44 -10.52
CA ALA A 180 -8.54 12.38 -10.43
C ALA A 180 -8.29 12.91 -9.00
N ASP A 181 -9.17 12.66 -8.04
CA ASP A 181 -8.98 13.04 -6.63
C ASP A 181 -8.67 11.83 -5.73
N LEU A 182 -8.47 10.64 -6.30
CA LEU A 182 -8.08 9.45 -5.55
C LEU A 182 -6.71 9.66 -4.89
N PRO A 183 -6.58 9.48 -3.56
CA PRO A 183 -5.29 9.48 -2.87
C PRO A 183 -4.34 8.45 -3.45
N GLN A 184 -3.06 8.79 -3.50
CA GLN A 184 -2.03 8.01 -4.19
C GLN A 184 -1.93 6.58 -3.63
N GLU A 185 -1.90 6.43 -2.31
CA GLU A 185 -1.77 5.15 -1.61
C GLU A 185 -2.96 4.21 -1.89
N LEU A 186 -4.13 4.80 -2.22
CA LEU A 186 -5.33 4.05 -2.56
C LEU A 186 -5.28 3.61 -4.01
N LEU A 187 -4.82 4.48 -4.91
CA LEU A 187 -4.61 4.18 -6.33
C LEU A 187 -3.62 3.03 -6.53
N GLU A 188 -2.46 3.08 -5.85
CA GLU A 188 -1.43 2.02 -5.87
C GLU A 188 -1.99 0.65 -5.44
N ARG A 189 -2.92 0.64 -4.50
CA ARG A 189 -3.60 -0.59 -4.06
C ARG A 189 -4.51 -1.16 -5.14
N MET A 190 -5.15 -0.31 -5.95
CA MET A 190 -6.06 -0.75 -7.01
C MET A 190 -5.33 -1.49 -8.15
N ALA A 191 -4.03 -1.25 -8.34
CA ALA A 191 -3.18 -2.06 -9.20
C ALA A 191 -3.10 -3.54 -8.76
N GLY A 192 -3.38 -3.84 -7.49
CA GLY A 192 -3.43 -5.20 -6.96
C GLY A 192 -4.83 -5.84 -6.94
N ASP A 193 -5.85 -5.19 -7.51
CA ASP A 193 -7.23 -5.68 -7.42
C ASP A 193 -7.40 -7.06 -8.09
N ARG A 194 -8.25 -7.91 -7.50
CA ARG A 194 -8.57 -9.23 -8.03
C ARG A 194 -9.17 -9.18 -9.44
N HIS A 195 -9.93 -8.14 -9.75
CA HIS A 195 -10.65 -7.99 -11.00
C HIS A 195 -9.84 -7.16 -12.02
N PRO A 196 -9.66 -7.67 -13.25
CA PRO A 196 -8.79 -7.00 -14.23
C PRO A 196 -9.27 -5.63 -14.66
N ALA A 197 -10.57 -5.40 -14.80
CA ALA A 197 -11.10 -4.07 -15.16
C ALA A 197 -10.72 -2.97 -14.13
N VAL A 198 -10.47 -3.35 -12.88
CA VAL A 198 -10.02 -2.41 -11.84
C VAL A 198 -8.53 -2.14 -11.99
N ARG A 199 -7.72 -3.18 -12.25
CA ARG A 199 -6.27 -3.03 -12.52
C ARG A 199 -6.00 -2.26 -13.80
N GLU A 200 -6.82 -2.45 -14.83
CA GLU A 200 -6.81 -1.69 -16.08
C GLU A 200 -7.09 -0.21 -15.80
N ALA A 201 -8.17 0.10 -15.07
CA ALA A 201 -8.51 1.47 -14.68
C ALA A 201 -7.40 2.13 -13.84
N ALA A 202 -6.76 1.38 -12.95
CA ALA A 202 -5.60 1.86 -12.20
C ALA A 202 -4.44 2.16 -13.18
N ALA A 203 -4.06 1.21 -14.04
CA ALA A 203 -2.97 1.34 -15.02
C ALA A 203 -3.13 2.53 -15.97
N GLU A 204 -4.35 2.91 -16.32
CA GLU A 204 -4.63 4.08 -17.16
C GLU A 204 -4.30 5.41 -16.47
N SER A 205 -4.30 5.46 -15.13
CA SER A 205 -4.12 6.70 -14.40
C SER A 205 -2.70 7.24 -14.57
N PRO A 206 -2.53 8.51 -14.98
CA PRO A 206 -1.21 9.13 -15.13
C PRO A 206 -0.49 9.33 -13.80
N ARG A 207 -1.18 9.17 -12.66
CA ARG A 207 -0.58 9.25 -11.32
C ARG A 207 -0.07 7.92 -10.80
N GLN A 208 -0.25 6.83 -11.54
CA GLN A 208 0.31 5.56 -11.06
C GLN A 208 1.82 5.59 -10.95
N ASP A 209 2.29 4.94 -9.90
CA ASP A 209 3.71 4.84 -9.62
C ASP A 209 4.40 3.88 -10.62
N ASP A 210 5.71 4.03 -10.73
CA ASP A 210 6.52 3.26 -11.66
C ASP A 210 6.58 1.77 -11.26
N GLU A 211 6.51 1.46 -9.97
CA GLU A 211 6.57 0.08 -9.47
C GLU A 211 5.31 -0.71 -9.87
N ALA A 212 4.13 -0.16 -9.62
CA ALA A 212 2.84 -0.73 -9.99
C ALA A 212 2.73 -0.88 -11.50
N LEU A 213 3.10 0.13 -12.29
CA LEU A 213 3.11 0.01 -13.75
C LEU A 213 4.06 -1.08 -14.24
N SER A 214 5.23 -1.22 -13.62
CA SER A 214 6.17 -2.31 -13.94
C SER A 214 5.62 -3.70 -13.58
N ARG A 215 4.88 -3.82 -12.47
CA ARG A 215 4.20 -5.09 -12.11
C ARG A 215 3.05 -5.39 -13.07
N LEU A 216 2.24 -4.39 -13.41
CA LEU A 216 1.10 -4.52 -14.33
C LEU A 216 1.52 -4.82 -15.77
N ALA A 217 2.75 -4.50 -16.16
CA ALA A 217 3.31 -4.94 -17.44
C ALA A 217 3.38 -6.47 -17.57
N PHE A 218 3.49 -7.20 -16.46
CA PHE A 218 3.42 -8.66 -16.38
C PHE A 218 2.01 -9.21 -16.14
N ASP A 219 0.97 -8.37 -16.17
CA ASP A 219 -0.39 -8.82 -15.89
C ASP A 219 -0.81 -9.91 -16.88
N ARG A 220 -1.59 -10.88 -16.40
CA ARG A 220 -2.13 -11.96 -17.25
C ARG A 220 -3.11 -11.46 -18.29
N GLU A 221 -3.87 -10.41 -17.98
CA GLU A 221 -4.88 -9.87 -18.88
C GLU A 221 -4.27 -8.88 -19.86
N GLU A 222 -4.56 -9.07 -21.14
CA GLU A 222 -4.02 -8.24 -22.22
C GLU A 222 -4.49 -6.78 -22.13
N ASN A 223 -5.74 -6.54 -21.74
CA ASN A 223 -6.28 -5.19 -21.59
C ASN A 223 -5.52 -4.38 -20.53
N VAL A 224 -5.06 -5.03 -19.46
CA VAL A 224 -4.24 -4.38 -18.43
C VAL A 224 -2.87 -4.00 -19.00
N ARG A 225 -2.22 -4.92 -19.75
CA ARG A 225 -0.95 -4.63 -20.42
C ARG A 225 -1.08 -3.53 -21.48
N LEU A 226 -2.20 -3.49 -22.21
CA LEU A 226 -2.54 -2.41 -23.15
C LEU A 226 -2.69 -1.07 -22.43
N ALA A 227 -3.35 -1.03 -21.27
CA ALA A 227 -3.47 0.20 -20.48
C ALA A 227 -2.09 0.72 -20.04
N VAL A 228 -1.19 -0.16 -19.59
CA VAL A 228 0.21 0.22 -19.27
C VAL A 228 0.92 0.78 -20.51
N ALA A 229 0.82 0.12 -21.66
CA ALA A 229 1.46 0.57 -22.90
C ALA A 229 0.96 1.94 -23.38
N ARG A 230 -0.33 2.26 -23.12
CA ARG A 230 -0.96 3.55 -23.46
C ARG A 230 -0.65 4.65 -22.45
N ASN A 231 -0.28 4.29 -21.22
CA ASN A 231 0.00 5.27 -20.18
C ASN A 231 1.30 6.03 -20.51
N ARG A 232 1.17 7.34 -20.81
CA ARG A 232 2.30 8.22 -21.16
C ARG A 232 3.41 8.27 -20.11
N ASN A 233 3.08 7.95 -18.87
CA ASN A 233 4.01 7.92 -17.75
C ASN A 233 4.64 6.55 -17.51
N ALA A 234 4.32 5.52 -18.31
CA ALA A 234 4.90 4.19 -18.18
C ALA A 234 6.44 4.26 -18.13
N PRO A 235 7.06 3.66 -17.10
CA PRO A 235 8.51 3.70 -16.94
C PRO A 235 9.19 2.83 -18.00
N PRO A 236 10.47 3.09 -18.33
CA PRO A 236 11.22 2.29 -19.29
C PRO A 236 11.27 0.79 -18.93
N THR A 237 11.25 0.45 -17.64
CA THR A 237 11.18 -0.94 -17.16
C THR A 237 9.90 -1.64 -17.60
N ALA A 238 8.74 -0.99 -17.45
CA ALA A 238 7.46 -1.51 -17.94
C ALA A 238 7.47 -1.68 -19.46
N LEU A 239 8.03 -0.70 -20.19
CA LEU A 239 8.10 -0.75 -21.65
C LEU A 239 9.04 -1.85 -22.16
N ASP A 240 10.17 -2.12 -21.49
CA ASP A 240 11.07 -3.24 -21.86
C ASP A 240 10.37 -4.60 -21.72
N ILE A 241 9.58 -4.76 -20.65
CA ILE A 241 8.75 -5.96 -20.42
C ILE A 241 7.74 -6.12 -21.57
N LEU A 242 7.04 -5.04 -21.93
CA LEU A 242 6.01 -5.04 -22.98
C LEU A 242 6.58 -5.12 -24.40
N ALA A 243 7.88 -4.90 -24.59
CA ALA A 243 8.51 -5.02 -25.91
C ALA A 243 8.66 -6.48 -26.37
N SER A 244 8.59 -7.45 -25.45
CA SER A 244 8.82 -8.87 -25.72
C SER A 244 7.63 -9.74 -25.30
N GLY A 245 7.26 -10.71 -26.13
CA GLY A 245 6.30 -11.74 -25.73
C GLY A 245 4.85 -11.25 -25.55
N THR A 246 4.51 -10.09 -26.12
CA THR A 246 3.15 -9.53 -26.14
C THR A 246 2.59 -9.46 -27.57
N SER A 247 1.31 -9.09 -27.70
CA SER A 247 0.68 -8.91 -29.00
C SER A 247 1.31 -7.78 -29.82
N ALA A 248 1.14 -7.85 -31.15
CA ALA A 248 1.63 -6.85 -32.08
C ALA A 248 1.06 -5.44 -31.79
N GLU A 249 -0.15 -5.34 -31.22
CA GLU A 249 -0.74 -4.06 -30.79
C GLU A 249 0.06 -3.43 -29.64
N ILE A 250 0.33 -4.19 -28.58
CA ILE A 250 1.14 -3.71 -27.44
C ILE A 250 2.53 -3.30 -27.92
N ARG A 251 3.17 -4.13 -28.75
CA ARG A 251 4.50 -3.84 -29.28
C ARG A 251 4.51 -2.55 -30.09
N LEU A 252 3.48 -2.29 -30.89
CA LEU A 252 3.36 -1.06 -31.65
C LEU A 252 3.23 0.17 -30.74
N LEU A 253 2.40 0.07 -29.70
CA LEU A 253 2.28 1.13 -28.69
C LEU A 253 3.61 1.42 -28.00
N VAL A 254 4.38 0.38 -27.65
CA VAL A 254 5.73 0.54 -27.09
C VAL A 254 6.67 1.22 -28.08
N ALA A 255 6.64 0.85 -29.36
CA ALA A 255 7.48 1.48 -30.39
C ALA A 255 7.18 2.98 -30.57
N GLU A 256 5.89 3.34 -30.52
CA GLU A 256 5.40 4.71 -30.65
C GLU A 256 5.50 5.50 -29.32
N HIS A 257 5.78 4.84 -28.19
CA HIS A 257 5.76 5.46 -26.88
C HIS A 257 6.85 6.54 -26.72
N PRO A 258 6.52 7.75 -26.22
CA PRO A 258 7.49 8.84 -26.11
C PRO A 258 8.67 8.51 -25.16
N ARG A 259 8.42 7.68 -24.15
CA ARG A 259 9.45 7.23 -23.18
C ARG A 259 10.16 5.92 -23.56
N ALA A 260 9.92 5.37 -24.75
CA ALA A 260 10.65 4.20 -25.21
C ALA A 260 12.13 4.57 -25.43
N SER A 261 13.02 3.99 -24.61
CA SER A 261 14.45 4.22 -24.70
C SER A 261 15.08 3.39 -25.82
N GLU A 262 16.30 3.73 -26.23
CA GLU A 262 17.03 2.96 -27.24
C GLU A 262 17.12 1.45 -26.92
N PRO A 263 17.43 1.00 -25.68
CA PRO A 263 17.38 -0.41 -25.33
C PRO A 263 16.02 -1.07 -25.58
N VAL A 264 14.92 -0.38 -25.26
CA VAL A 264 13.55 -0.86 -25.51
C VAL A 264 13.25 -0.95 -27.01
N LEU A 265 13.64 0.06 -27.79
CA LEU A 265 13.47 0.03 -29.24
C LEU A 265 14.29 -1.10 -29.89
N ARG A 266 15.51 -1.35 -29.40
CA ARG A 266 16.33 -2.48 -29.86
C ARG A 266 15.70 -3.83 -29.49
N ARG A 267 15.01 -3.93 -28.36
CA ARG A 267 14.27 -5.14 -27.96
C ARG A 267 13.19 -5.53 -28.97
N LEU A 268 12.57 -4.55 -29.61
CA LEU A 268 11.55 -4.78 -30.64
C LEU A 268 12.10 -5.34 -31.96
N LEU A 269 13.43 -5.38 -32.14
CA LEU A 269 14.09 -5.90 -33.34
C LEU A 269 14.27 -7.43 -33.27
N ASP A 270 13.17 -8.16 -33.20
CA ASP A 270 13.12 -9.61 -33.01
C ASP A 270 12.95 -10.41 -34.30
N GLY A 271 12.88 -9.75 -35.46
CA GLY A 271 12.70 -10.40 -36.77
C GLY A 271 11.25 -10.78 -37.10
N SER A 272 10.27 -10.36 -36.28
CA SER A 272 8.84 -10.56 -36.54
C SER A 272 8.34 -9.79 -37.78
N ASN A 273 9.06 -8.77 -38.23
CA ASN A 273 8.72 -7.89 -39.37
C ASN A 273 7.34 -7.21 -39.23
N ASP A 274 6.84 -7.06 -38.01
CA ASP A 274 5.58 -6.37 -37.75
C ASP A 274 5.74 -4.84 -37.84
N ARG A 275 4.65 -4.11 -37.58
CA ARG A 275 4.67 -2.65 -37.62
C ARG A 275 5.55 -2.06 -36.51
N ALA A 276 5.60 -2.69 -35.34
CA ALA A 276 6.40 -2.24 -34.21
C ALA A 276 7.90 -2.26 -34.54
N GLU A 277 8.38 -3.34 -35.16
CA GLU A 277 9.78 -3.46 -35.58
C GLU A 277 10.17 -2.39 -36.60
N ARG A 278 9.29 -2.08 -37.57
CA ARG A 278 9.55 -1.02 -38.56
C ARG A 278 9.67 0.35 -37.91
N VAL A 279 8.73 0.71 -37.02
CA VAL A 279 8.75 1.97 -36.27
C VAL A 279 10.01 2.06 -35.40
N ALA A 280 10.40 0.98 -34.74
CA ALA A 280 11.62 0.93 -33.94
C ALA A 280 12.88 1.19 -34.77
N ARG A 281 13.01 0.56 -35.96
CA ARG A 281 14.14 0.81 -36.88
C ARG A 281 14.20 2.27 -37.33
N GLU A 282 13.06 2.87 -37.65
CA GLU A 282 12.99 4.28 -38.06
C GLU A 282 13.43 5.22 -36.94
N ARG A 283 12.92 5.03 -35.71
CA ARG A 283 13.28 5.86 -34.55
C ARG A 283 14.75 5.76 -34.17
N LEU A 284 15.34 4.56 -34.25
CA LEU A 284 16.76 4.35 -33.99
C LEU A 284 17.65 5.05 -35.02
N ARG A 285 17.22 5.12 -36.29
CA ARG A 285 17.95 5.88 -37.33
C ARG A 285 17.86 7.38 -37.06
N SER A 286 16.67 7.92 -36.78
CA SER A 286 16.48 9.35 -36.56
C SER A 286 17.15 9.90 -35.30
N GLY A 287 17.34 9.07 -34.26
CA GLY A 287 18.02 9.48 -33.02
C GLY A 287 19.55 9.47 -33.10
N SER A 288 20.13 8.94 -34.19
CA SER A 288 21.58 8.86 -34.42
C SER A 288 22.14 9.99 -35.30
N SER A 289 21.25 10.89 -35.75
CA SER A 289 21.54 12.05 -36.61
C SER A 289 21.58 13.33 -35.78
#